data_AF-A0A6P2D2K6-F1
#
_entry.id   AF-A0A6P2D2K6-F1
#
_cell.length_a   1.000
_cell.length_b   1.000
_cell.length_c   1.000
_cell.angle_alpha   90.00
_cell.angle_beta   90.00
_cell.angle_gamma   90.00
#
_symmetry.space_group_name_H-M   'P 1'
#
loop_
_entity.id
_entity.type
_entity.pdbx_description
1 polymer ?
#
loop_
_entity_poly.entity_id
_entity_poly.type
_entity_poly.pdbx_seq_one_letter_code
_entity_poly.pdbx_strand_id
1 'polypeptide(L)' 'MAEQTALPTADLIDLAAIDRAHAAANKEALLEHARMGRTVSEWRDGKVVTVTPAEIFARYGLDEFGREKTA' A
#
# COMPACT_ATOMS: atom_id res chain seq x y z
N MET A 1 -18.84 -20.80 45.18
CA MET A 1 -18.33 -19.57 44.53
C MET A 1 -17.55 -20.03 43.32
N ALA A 2 -18.08 -19.85 42.11
CA ALA A 2 -17.37 -20.20 40.88
C ALA A 2 -16.57 -18.97 40.44
N GLU A 3 -15.25 -19.10 40.44
CA GLU A 3 -14.33 -18.10 39.88
C GLU A 3 -14.61 -18.01 38.37
N GLN A 4 -15.14 -16.87 37.92
CA GLN A 4 -15.22 -16.58 36.50
C GLN A 4 -13.81 -16.28 36.00
N THR A 5 -13.22 -17.23 35.30
CA THR A 5 -12.02 -17.00 34.49
C THR A 5 -12.41 -16.05 33.36
N ALA A 6 -12.16 -14.75 33.54
CA ALA A 6 -12.30 -13.79 32.46
C ALA A 6 -11.30 -14.17 31.37
N LEU A 7 -11.81 -14.57 30.20
CA LEU A 7 -10.98 -14.69 29.00
C LEU A 7 -10.32 -13.33 28.76
N PRO A 8 -9.02 -13.28 28.43
CA PRO A 8 -8.37 -12.02 28.09
C PRO A 8 -9.18 -11.37 26.97
N THR A 9 -9.62 -10.13 27.21
CA THR A 9 -10.25 -9.29 26.20
C THR A 9 -9.31 -9.29 25.02
N ALA A 10 -9.69 -9.93 23.91
CA ALA A 10 -8.89 -9.97 22.71
C ALA A 10 -8.48 -8.53 22.38
N ASP A 11 -7.18 -8.26 22.31
CA ASP A 11 -6.67 -6.97 21.87
C ASP A 11 -7.37 -6.64 20.56
N LEU A 12 -8.22 -5.61 20.59
CA LEU A 12 -9.02 -5.22 19.43
C LEU A 12 -8.05 -4.91 18.30
N ILE A 13 -8.15 -5.67 17.21
CA ILE A 13 -7.32 -5.49 16.02
C ILE A 13 -7.44 -4.02 15.57
N ASP A 14 -6.33 -3.28 15.61
CA ASP A 14 -6.28 -1.93 15.07
C ASP A 14 -6.20 -1.99 13.54
N LEU A 15 -7.38 -2.10 12.93
CA LEU A 15 -7.53 -2.13 11.48
C LEU A 15 -6.93 -0.88 10.82
N ALA A 16 -6.98 0.28 11.48
CA ALA A 16 -6.42 1.51 10.94
C ALA A 16 -4.88 1.47 10.91
N ALA A 17 -4.25 0.86 11.91
CA ALA A 17 -2.80 0.62 11.88
C ALA A 17 -2.41 -0.36 10.77
N ILE A 18 -3.20 -1.43 10.57
CA ILE A 18 -2.98 -2.39 9.49
C ILE A 18 -3.09 -1.72 8.13
N ASP A 19 -4.15 -0.94 7.90
CA ASP A 19 -4.37 -0.25 6.63
C ASP A 19 -3.24 0.74 6.31
N ARG A 20 -2.75 1.48 7.32
CA ARG A 20 -1.57 2.36 7.15
C ARG A 20 -0.32 1.57 6.79
N ALA A 21 -0.07 0.46 7.47
CA ALA A 21 1.10 -0.38 7.21
C ALA A 21 1.05 -1.01 5.81
N HIS A 22 -0.12 -1.53 5.42
CA HIS A 22 -0.35 -2.05 4.07
C HIS A 22 -0.19 -0.98 2.99
N ALA A 23 -0.75 0.22 3.19
CA ALA A 23 -0.61 1.32 2.23
C ALA A 23 0.87 1.74 2.06
N ALA A 24 1.64 1.77 3.15
CA ALA A 24 3.06 2.09 3.12
C ALA A 24 3.88 1.02 2.37
N ALA A 25 3.67 -0.26 2.70
CA ALA A 25 4.35 -1.37 2.04
C ALA A 25 4.00 -1.45 0.55
N ASN A 26 2.74 -1.24 0.20
CA ASN A 26 2.30 -1.23 -1.20
C ASN A 26 2.91 -0.06 -1.98
N LYS A 27 3.00 1.13 -1.38
CA LYS A 27 3.70 2.28 -1.98
C LYS A 27 5.17 1.96 -2.26
N GLU A 28 5.87 1.37 -1.29
CA GLU A 28 7.28 1.03 -1.42
C GLU A 28 7.52 0.03 -2.57
N ALA A 29 6.75 -1.07 -2.58
CA ALA A 29 6.84 -2.09 -3.62
C ALA A 29 6.56 -1.51 -5.03
N LEU A 30 5.48 -0.74 -5.18
CA LEU A 30 5.15 -0.11 -6.47
C LEU A 30 6.28 0.79 -6.97
N LEU A 31 6.86 1.62 -6.10
CA LEU A 31 7.97 2.49 -6.46
C LEU A 31 9.23 1.71 -6.82
N GLU A 32 9.53 0.61 -6.13
CA GLU A 32 10.64 -0.28 -6.48
C GLU A 32 10.48 -0.87 -7.88
N HIS A 33 9.30 -1.44 -8.18
CA HIS A 33 8.99 -1.97 -9.51
C HIS A 33 9.13 -0.90 -10.60
N ALA A 34 8.59 0.30 -10.36
CA ALA A 34 8.68 1.41 -11.30
C ALA A 34 10.14 1.85 -11.55
N ARG A 35 10.99 1.91 -10.52
CA ARG A 35 12.43 2.22 -10.66
C ARG A 35 13.19 1.15 -11.45
N MET A 36 12.73 -0.10 -11.42
CA MET A 36 13.23 -1.17 -12.28
C MET A 36 12.68 -1.12 -13.72
N GLY A 37 11.86 -0.13 -14.05
CA GLY A 37 11.19 -0.02 -15.35
C GLY A 37 10.10 -1.08 -15.57
N ARG A 38 9.59 -1.70 -14.51
CA ARG A 38 8.61 -2.79 -14.60
C ARG A 38 7.18 -2.25 -14.47
N THR A 39 6.29 -2.78 -15.30
CA THR A 39 4.85 -2.55 -15.16
C THR A 39 4.27 -3.43 -14.06
N VAL A 40 3.13 -3.01 -13.50
CA VAL A 40 2.40 -3.76 -12.47
C VAL A 40 0.95 -3.94 -12.91
N SER A 41 0.38 -5.11 -12.64
CA SER A 41 -1.05 -5.36 -12.84
C SER A 41 -1.81 -4.96 -11.58
N GLU A 42 -2.78 -4.07 -11.71
CA GLU A 42 -3.64 -3.58 -10.63
C GLU A 42 -5.10 -3.93 -10.93
N TRP A 43 -5.87 -4.30 -9.90
CA TRP A 43 -7.32 -4.41 -10.04
C TRP A 43 -7.96 -3.03 -9.87
N ARG A 44 -8.73 -2.58 -10.87
CA ARG A 44 -9.45 -1.29 -10.83
C ARG A 44 -10.80 -1.46 -11.51
N ASP A 45 -11.88 -1.09 -10.82
CA ASP A 45 -13.25 -1.06 -11.35
C ASP A 45 -13.68 -2.37 -12.04
N GLY A 46 -13.41 -3.51 -11.41
CA GLY A 46 -13.86 -4.81 -11.90
C GLY A 46 -12.98 -5.44 -13.01
N LYS A 47 -11.82 -4.85 -13.30
CA LYS A 47 -10.87 -5.38 -14.29
C LYS A 47 -9.43 -5.28 -13.82
N VAL A 48 -8.58 -6.12 -14.39
CA VAL A 48 -7.12 -5.99 -14.26
C VAL A 48 -6.64 -4.96 -15.28
N VAL A 49 -5.94 -3.93 -14.81
CA VAL A 49 -5.28 -2.91 -15.63
C VAL A 49 -3.77 -3.01 -15.46
N THR A 50 -3.01 -2.73 -16.51
CA THR A 50 -1.57 -2.58 -16.42
C THR A 50 -1.22 -1.14 -16.12
N VAL A 51 -0.41 -0.91 -15.09
CA VAL A 51 0.07 0.40 -14.66
C VAL A 51 1.55 0.50 -15.01
N THR A 52 1.90 1.55 -15.73
CA THR A 52 3.27 1.85 -16.16
C THR A 52 4.10 2.49 -15.03
N PRO A 53 5.45 2.44 -15.11
CA PRO A 53 6.30 3.18 -14.18
C PRO A 53 5.94 4.66 -14.05
N ALA A 54 5.66 5.33 -15.17
CA ALA A 54 5.30 6.75 -15.20
C ALA A 54 3.99 7.04 -14.46
N GLU A 55 2.99 6.17 -14.61
CA GLU A 55 1.72 6.28 -13.86
C GLU A 55 1.92 6.05 -12.36
N ILE A 56 2.78 5.10 -11.98
CA ILE A 56 3.14 4.87 -10.57
C ILE A 56 3.83 6.10 -9.98
N PHE A 57 4.81 6.67 -10.69
CA PHE A 57 5.50 7.88 -10.25
C PHE A 57 4.54 9.07 -10.12
N ALA A 58 3.68 9.29 -11.12
CA ALA A 58 2.68 10.36 -11.09
C ALA A 58 1.72 10.24 -9.90
N ARG A 59 1.28 9.02 -9.55
CA ARG A 59 0.43 8.75 -8.37
C ARG A 59 1.06 9.23 -7.06
N TYR A 60 2.39 9.22 -6.95
CA TYR A 60 3.12 9.62 -5.74
C TYR A 60 3.82 10.98 -5.86
N GLY A 61 3.47 11.80 -6.85
CA GLY A 61 4.00 13.15 -6.99
C GLY A 61 5.42 13.24 -7.55
N LEU A 62 5.92 12.17 -8.15
CA LEU A 62 7.23 12.12 -8.78
C LEU A 62 7.15 12.50 -10.27
N ASP A 63 8.28 12.89 -10.85
CA ASP A 63 8.43 13.06 -12.30
C ASP A 63 8.50 11.70 -13.04
N GLU A 64 8.61 11.74 -14.37
CA GLU A 64 8.68 10.52 -15.20
C GLU A 64 9.92 9.64 -14.93
N PHE A 65 10.92 10.17 -14.22
CA PHE A 65 12.15 9.49 -13.84
C PHE A 65 12.16 9.06 -12.36
N GLY A 66 11.04 9.24 -11.63
CA GLY A 66 10.91 8.88 -10.23
C GLY A 66 11.60 9.85 -9.26
N ARG A 67 11.85 11.09 -9.67
CA ARG A 67 12.43 12.16 -8.85
C ARG A 67 11.34 13.07 -8.29
N GLU A 68 11.63 13.74 -7.18
CA GLU A 68 10.72 14.73 -6.63
C GLU A 68 10.58 15.91 -7.59
N LYS A 69 9.34 16.30 -7.90
CA LYS A 69 9.08 17.51 -8.66
C LYS A 69 9.56 18.69 -7.82
N THR A 70 10.65 19.33 -8.23
CA THR A 70 11.06 20.61 -7.65
C THR A 70 9.96 21.62 -7.96
N ALA A 71 9.40 22.24 -6.92
CA ALA A 71 8.35 23.26 -7.01
C ALA A 71 8.80 24.48 -7.82
#